data_AF-A0A6P8H392-F1
#
_entry.id   AF-A0A6P8H392-F1
#
_cell.length_a   1.000
_cell.length_b   1.000
_cell.length_c   1.000
_cell.angle_alpha   90.00
_cell.angle_beta   90.00
_cell.angle_gamma   90.00
#
_symmetry.space_group_name_H-M   'P 1'
#
loop_
_entity.id
_entity.type
_entity.pdbx_description
1 polymer ?
#
loop_
_entity_poly.entity_id
_entity_poly.type
_entity_poly.pdbx_seq_one_letter_code
_entity_poly.pdbx_strand_id
1 'polypeptide(L)'
;TGEKPYQCSQCGKTFSQTSSLKTHQGIHTGEKLHQCSQCGKTFSQIGYLKKHQSIHTGEKRYHCSQCGKTFSQMSNFKTHQRIHTGERPHQCSQCGKVFSQMTNLKIHQRIHTGEKPHQCSQCGKSFTQMVHLKSHQKIHTGEKPHPCSLCGKVFSQTFNLKKHQRIHTGEKPYQCSQCGKAFTEMGQLKKHKMTHTG
;
A
#
# COMPACT_ATOMS: atom_id res chain seq x y z
N THR A 1 -21.42 -27.47 -0.35
CA THR A 1 -20.61 -28.68 -0.65
C THR A 1 -19.46 -28.27 -1.54
N GLY A 2 -18.24 -28.23 -0.99
CA GLY A 2 -17.06 -27.63 -1.63
C GLY A 2 -16.28 -28.59 -2.53
N GLU A 3 -16.97 -29.52 -3.20
CA GLU A 3 -16.33 -30.58 -3.97
C GLU A 3 -15.56 -29.99 -5.17
N LYS A 4 -14.32 -30.45 -5.33
CA LYS A 4 -13.42 -30.05 -6.42
C LYS A 4 -13.02 -31.28 -7.25
N PRO A 5 -13.96 -31.88 -7.99
CA PRO A 5 -13.73 -33.16 -8.66
C PRO A 5 -12.77 -33.05 -9.86
N TYR A 6 -12.52 -31.83 -10.37
CA TYR A 6 -11.72 -31.64 -11.58
C TYR A 6 -10.26 -31.32 -11.23
N GLN A 7 -9.34 -32.26 -11.44
CA GLN A 7 -7.92 -32.11 -11.15
C GLN A 7 -7.08 -31.81 -12.39
N CYS A 8 -6.16 -30.86 -12.28
CA CYS A 8 -5.14 -30.62 -13.29
C CYS A 8 -4.06 -31.68 -13.22
N SER A 9 -3.89 -32.44 -14.31
CA SER A 9 -2.87 -33.49 -14.42
C SER A 9 -1.43 -32.97 -14.36
N GLN A 10 -1.17 -31.71 -14.72
CA GLN A 10 0.19 -31.16 -14.77
C GLN A 10 0.68 -30.57 -13.44
N CYS A 11 -0.22 -30.11 -12.57
CA CYS A 11 0.18 -29.45 -11.31
C CYS A 11 -0.65 -29.87 -10.09
N GLY A 12 -1.56 -30.84 -10.24
CA GLY A 12 -2.38 -31.39 -9.17
C GLY A 12 -3.48 -30.47 -8.63
N LYS A 13 -3.62 -29.23 -9.15
CA LYS A 13 -4.64 -28.30 -8.65
C LYS A 13 -6.05 -28.79 -8.98
N THR A 14 -6.94 -28.73 -7.99
CA THR A 14 -8.34 -29.15 -8.13
C THR A 14 -9.29 -27.97 -8.25
N PHE A 15 -10.36 -28.15 -9.02
CA PHE A 15 -11.35 -27.15 -9.40
C PHE A 15 -12.76 -27.72 -9.21
N SER A 16 -13.70 -26.86 -8.86
CA SER A 16 -15.12 -27.23 -8.70
C SER A 16 -15.89 -27.28 -10.01
N GLN A 17 -15.34 -26.70 -11.09
CA GLN A 17 -15.96 -26.66 -12.41
C GLN A 17 -14.94 -26.99 -13.50
N THR A 18 -15.38 -27.73 -14.52
CA THR A 18 -14.56 -28.08 -15.70
C THR A 18 -14.09 -26.85 -16.45
N SER A 19 -14.91 -25.80 -16.54
CA SER A 19 -14.57 -24.51 -17.16
C SER A 19 -13.37 -23.84 -16.49
N SER A 20 -13.27 -23.94 -15.16
CA SER A 20 -12.17 -23.40 -14.37
C SER A 20 -10.88 -24.21 -14.57
N LEU A 21 -10.99 -25.54 -14.64
CA LEU A 21 -9.87 -26.40 -15.00
C LEU A 21 -9.36 -26.11 -16.41
N LYS A 22 -10.26 -25.98 -17.40
CA LYS A 22 -9.90 -25.68 -18.80
C LYS A 22 -9.17 -24.33 -18.93
N THR A 23 -9.67 -23.31 -18.24
CA THR A 23 -9.02 -21.99 -18.17
C THR A 23 -7.63 -22.08 -17.51
N HIS A 24 -7.49 -22.92 -16.48
CA HIS A 24 -6.22 -23.15 -15.81
C HIS A 24 -5.21 -23.91 -16.69
N GLN A 25 -5.67 -24.92 -17.44
CA GLN A 25 -4.83 -25.68 -18.36
C GLN A 25 -4.21 -24.80 -19.44
N GLY A 26 -4.89 -23.73 -19.87
CA GLY A 26 -4.35 -22.72 -20.78
C GLY A 26 -3.10 -21.98 -20.25
N ILE A 27 -2.83 -22.02 -18.94
CA ILE A 27 -1.57 -21.50 -18.36
C ILE A 27 -0.39 -22.40 -18.73
N HIS A 28 -0.62 -23.71 -18.82
CA HIS A 28 0.44 -24.68 -19.11
C HIS A 28 0.68 -24.87 -20.60
N THR A 29 -0.38 -24.83 -21.42
CA THR A 29 -0.28 -25.05 -22.87
C THR A 29 0.17 -23.78 -23.62
N GLY A 30 0.15 -22.61 -22.97
CA GLY A 30 0.44 -21.34 -23.62
C GLY A 30 -0.58 -20.95 -24.70
N GLU A 31 -1.68 -21.71 -24.85
CA GLU A 31 -2.70 -21.46 -25.86
C GLU A 31 -3.46 -20.17 -25.56
N LYS A 32 -3.15 -19.16 -26.38
CA LYS A 32 -3.86 -17.89 -26.61
C LYS A 32 -4.68 -17.37 -25.42
N LEU A 33 -3.97 -17.13 -24.33
CA LEU A 33 -4.41 -16.24 -23.25
C LEU A 33 -4.74 -14.86 -23.88
N HIS A 34 -5.75 -14.18 -23.37
CA HIS A 34 -6.22 -12.90 -23.90
C HIS A 34 -5.14 -11.82 -23.72
N GLN A 35 -4.49 -11.41 -24.81
CA GLN A 35 -3.39 -10.45 -24.79
C GLN A 35 -3.89 -9.01 -24.89
N CYS A 36 -3.28 -8.13 -24.10
CA CYS A 36 -3.47 -6.69 -24.23
C CYS A 36 -2.65 -6.16 -25.41
N SER A 37 -3.32 -5.59 -26.40
CA SER A 37 -2.69 -4.99 -27.59
C SER A 37 -1.77 -3.81 -27.27
N GLN A 38 -1.95 -3.14 -26.14
CA GLN A 38 -1.19 -1.93 -25.80
C GLN A 38 0.10 -2.19 -25.03
N CYS A 39 0.18 -3.30 -24.27
CA CYS A 39 1.35 -3.59 -23.42
C CYS A 39 1.81 -5.04 -23.48
N GLY A 40 1.21 -5.85 -24.35
CA GLY A 40 1.55 -7.26 -24.55
C GLY A 40 1.21 -8.20 -23.40
N LYS A 41 0.68 -7.70 -22.27
CA LYS A 41 0.33 -8.54 -21.10
C LYS A 41 -0.79 -9.52 -21.40
N THR A 42 -0.64 -10.74 -20.94
CA THR A 42 -1.56 -11.84 -21.23
C THR A 42 -2.38 -12.25 -20.02
N PHE A 43 -3.67 -12.51 -20.23
CA PHE A 43 -4.62 -12.83 -19.17
C PHE A 43 -5.35 -14.14 -19.45
N SER A 44 -5.53 -14.95 -18.41
CA SER A 44 -6.26 -16.22 -18.52
C SER A 44 -7.75 -16.09 -18.77
N GLN A 45 -8.33 -14.89 -18.57
CA GLN A 45 -9.75 -14.65 -18.82
C GLN A 45 -9.97 -13.29 -19.46
N ILE A 46 -10.92 -13.22 -20.39
CA ILE A 46 -11.28 -11.98 -21.09
C ILE A 46 -11.76 -10.88 -20.13
N GLY A 47 -12.43 -11.26 -19.04
CA GLY A 47 -12.87 -10.32 -18.01
C GLY A 47 -11.70 -9.63 -17.30
N TYR A 48 -10.58 -10.32 -17.10
CA TYR A 48 -9.37 -9.72 -16.54
C TYR A 48 -8.66 -8.82 -17.56
N LEU A 49 -8.63 -9.20 -18.84
CA LEU A 49 -8.14 -8.31 -19.90
C LEU A 49 -8.97 -7.02 -19.97
N LYS A 50 -10.31 -7.11 -19.98
CA LYS A 50 -11.21 -5.93 -20.01
C LYS A 50 -10.97 -5.02 -18.80
N LYS A 51 -10.83 -5.59 -17.60
CA LYS A 51 -10.46 -4.82 -16.40
C LYS A 51 -9.09 -4.19 -16.54
N HIS A 52 -8.11 -4.89 -17.10
CA HIS A 52 -6.77 -4.36 -17.34
C HIS A 52 -6.77 -3.20 -18.34
N GLN A 53 -7.55 -3.28 -19.41
CA GLN A 53 -7.63 -2.22 -20.42
C GLN A 53 -8.07 -0.87 -19.84
N SER A 54 -8.85 -0.86 -18.74
CA SER A 54 -9.20 0.39 -18.03
C SER A 54 -7.99 1.17 -17.50
N ILE A 55 -6.84 0.52 -17.32
CA ILE A 55 -5.59 1.18 -16.92
C ILE A 55 -5.08 2.08 -18.04
N HIS A 56 -5.21 1.65 -19.30
CA HIS A 56 -4.71 2.40 -20.44
C HIS A 56 -5.68 3.45 -20.93
N THR A 57 -6.98 3.16 -20.93
CA THR A 57 -7.99 4.14 -21.31
C THR A 57 -8.21 5.21 -20.25
N GLY A 58 -7.72 4.99 -19.02
CA GLY A 58 -7.98 5.86 -17.89
C GLY A 58 -9.45 5.88 -17.46
N GLU A 59 -10.28 4.95 -17.96
CA GLU A 59 -11.70 4.87 -17.60
C GLU A 59 -11.86 4.59 -16.10
N LYS A 60 -12.29 5.61 -15.36
CA LYS A 60 -12.59 5.51 -13.94
C LYS A 60 -14.09 5.63 -13.72
N ARG A 61 -14.77 4.49 -13.80
CA ARG A 61 -16.24 4.39 -13.78
C ARG A 61 -16.87 4.64 -12.41
N TYR A 62 -16.11 4.54 -11.33
CA TYR A 62 -16.62 4.66 -9.96
C TYR A 62 -16.16 5.97 -9.33
N HIS A 63 -17.08 6.88 -9.08
CA HIS A 63 -16.79 8.20 -8.52
C HIS A 63 -17.22 8.28 -7.05
N CYS A 64 -16.39 8.89 -6.21
CA CYS A 64 -16.75 9.21 -4.84
C CYS A 64 -17.33 10.61 -4.78
N SER A 65 -18.64 10.73 -4.51
CA SER A 65 -19.31 12.01 -4.35
C SER A 65 -18.77 12.85 -3.18
N GLN A 66 -18.22 12.23 -2.14
CA GLN A 66 -17.73 12.93 -0.96
C GLN A 66 -16.36 13.61 -1.13
N CYS A 67 -15.51 13.12 -2.04
CA CYS A 67 -14.16 13.67 -2.22
C CYS A 67 -13.69 13.77 -3.67
N GLY A 68 -14.58 13.53 -4.65
CA GLY A 68 -14.29 13.59 -6.08
C GLY A 68 -13.35 12.49 -6.60
N LYS A 69 -12.84 11.59 -5.75
CA LYS A 69 -11.91 10.54 -6.17
C LYS A 69 -12.59 9.50 -7.04
N THR A 70 -11.94 9.16 -8.14
CA THR A 70 -12.45 8.21 -9.13
C THR A 70 -11.61 6.94 -9.17
N PHE A 71 -12.25 5.79 -9.38
CA PHE A 71 -11.64 4.45 -9.38
C PHE A 71 -12.05 3.67 -10.63
N SER A 72 -11.14 2.85 -11.15
CA SER A 72 -11.41 1.93 -12.27
C SER A 72 -12.08 0.63 -11.84
N GLN A 73 -12.02 0.28 -10.55
CA GLN A 73 -12.57 -0.97 -10.00
C GLN A 73 -13.52 -0.71 -8.83
N MET A 74 -14.67 -1.39 -8.84
CA MET A 74 -15.70 -1.30 -7.79
C MET A 74 -15.17 -1.71 -6.42
N SER A 75 -14.34 -2.76 -6.36
CA SER A 75 -13.74 -3.23 -5.10
C SER A 75 -12.88 -2.16 -4.43
N ASN A 76 -12.08 -1.44 -5.22
CA ASN A 76 -11.26 -0.34 -4.74
C ASN A 76 -12.12 0.84 -4.30
N PHE A 77 -13.19 1.14 -5.04
CA PHE A 77 -14.15 2.17 -4.67
C PHE A 77 -14.86 1.85 -3.34
N LYS A 78 -15.41 0.64 -3.18
CA LYS A 78 -16.03 0.20 -1.91
C LYS A 78 -15.05 0.27 -0.74
N THR A 79 -13.82 -0.17 -0.95
CA THR A 79 -12.75 -0.08 0.06
C THR A 79 -12.43 1.37 0.41
N HIS A 80 -12.44 2.26 -0.58
CA HIS A 80 -12.24 3.69 -0.38
C HIS A 80 -13.39 4.33 0.42
N GLN A 81 -14.65 3.96 0.16
CA GLN A 81 -15.80 4.52 0.88
C GLN A 81 -15.71 4.32 2.39
N ARG A 82 -15.02 3.27 2.85
CA ARG A 82 -14.74 3.03 4.28
C ARG A 82 -13.97 4.14 4.97
N ILE A 83 -13.22 4.96 4.22
CA ILE A 83 -12.53 6.13 4.76
C ILE A 83 -13.53 7.16 5.25
N HIS A 84 -14.67 7.27 4.57
CA HIS A 84 -15.72 8.24 4.89
C HIS A 84 -16.70 7.72 5.92
N THR A 85 -17.08 6.44 5.84
CA THR A 85 -18.01 5.82 6.79
C THR A 85 -17.34 5.47 8.12
N GLY A 86 -16.01 5.42 8.16
CA GLY A 86 -15.26 4.95 9.32
C GLY A 86 -15.32 3.43 9.54
N GLU A 87 -15.95 2.67 8.63
CA GLU A 87 -16.10 1.22 8.74
C GLU A 87 -14.72 0.52 8.79
N ARG A 88 -14.51 -0.28 9.85
CA ARG A 88 -13.27 -1.05 10.05
C ARG A 88 -13.58 -2.51 10.40
N PRO A 89 -13.93 -3.34 9.41
CA PRO A 89 -14.44 -4.70 9.65
C PRO A 89 -13.42 -5.68 10.23
N HIS A 90 -12.14 -5.32 10.21
CA HIS A 90 -11.07 -6.27 10.50
C HIS A 90 -10.43 -5.93 11.84
N GLN A 91 -10.75 -6.70 12.87
CA GLN A 91 -10.22 -6.52 14.22
C GLN A 91 -9.03 -7.44 14.49
N CYS A 92 -7.99 -6.90 15.14
CA CYS A 92 -6.91 -7.69 15.70
C CYS A 92 -7.38 -8.37 16.99
N SER A 93 -7.36 -9.70 17.02
CA SER A 93 -7.74 -10.49 18.20
C SER A 93 -6.80 -10.28 19.39
N GLN A 94 -5.54 -9.89 19.15
CA GLN A 94 -4.54 -9.76 20.22
C GLN A 94 -4.57 -8.41 20.94
N CYS A 95 -5.00 -7.32 20.28
CA CYS A 95 -5.01 -5.99 20.88
C CYS A 95 -6.28 -5.17 20.62
N GLY A 96 -7.31 -5.77 20.01
CA GLY A 96 -8.58 -5.11 19.69
C GLY A 96 -8.50 -4.05 18.59
N LYS A 97 -7.31 -3.75 18.05
CA LYS A 97 -7.14 -2.70 17.03
C LYS A 97 -7.87 -3.05 15.73
N VAL A 98 -8.65 -2.11 15.21
CA VAL A 98 -9.49 -2.29 14.02
C VAL A 98 -8.90 -1.66 12.75
N PHE A 99 -9.14 -2.30 11.60
CA PHE A 99 -8.62 -1.94 10.28
C PHE A 99 -9.71 -1.97 9.22
N SER A 100 -9.64 -1.05 8.26
CA SER A 100 -10.55 -0.99 7.11
C SER A 100 -10.23 -2.03 6.02
N GLN A 101 -9.05 -2.64 6.06
CA GLN A 101 -8.59 -3.64 5.09
C GLN A 101 -7.90 -4.81 5.80
N MET A 102 -8.20 -6.04 5.35
CA MET A 102 -7.59 -7.28 5.86
C MET A 102 -6.07 -7.31 5.68
N THR A 103 -5.55 -6.77 4.58
CA THR A 103 -4.11 -6.66 4.32
C THR A 103 -3.39 -5.85 5.40
N ASN A 104 -3.99 -4.74 5.84
CA ASN A 104 -3.44 -3.91 6.92
C ASN A 104 -3.47 -4.64 8.27
N LEU A 105 -4.53 -5.42 8.55
CA LEU A 105 -4.57 -6.27 9.73
C LEU A 105 -3.44 -7.31 9.71
N LYS A 106 -3.24 -8.02 8.59
CA LYS A 106 -2.16 -9.00 8.45
C LYS A 106 -0.77 -8.39 8.67
N ILE A 107 -0.52 -7.22 8.09
CA ILE A 107 0.73 -6.49 8.29
C ILE A 107 0.88 -6.08 9.77
N HIS A 108 -0.19 -5.62 10.40
CA HIS A 108 -0.18 -5.25 11.81
C HIS A 108 0.11 -6.44 12.73
N GLN A 109 -0.43 -7.63 12.43
CA GLN A 109 -0.20 -8.84 13.22
C GLN A 109 1.29 -9.20 13.32
N ARG A 110 2.11 -8.79 12.35
CA ARG A 110 3.58 -8.96 12.40
C ARG A 110 4.25 -8.22 13.56
N ILE A 111 3.60 -7.20 14.12
CA ILE A 111 4.10 -6.51 15.31
C ILE A 111 4.05 -7.44 16.52
N HIS A 112 3.03 -8.31 16.59
CA HIS A 112 2.89 -9.25 17.68
C HIS A 112 3.78 -10.48 17.52
N THR A 113 3.95 -10.98 16.30
CA THR A 113 4.81 -12.14 16.03
C THR A 113 6.30 -11.79 15.93
N GLY A 114 6.63 -10.50 15.74
CA GLY A 114 7.99 -10.06 15.45
C GLY A 114 8.47 -10.38 14.02
N GLU A 115 7.61 -10.95 13.17
CA GLU A 115 7.94 -11.38 11.81
C GLU A 115 8.44 -10.20 10.95
N LYS A 116 9.66 -10.31 10.42
CA LYS A 116 10.28 -9.31 9.53
C LYS A 116 10.78 -9.98 8.25
N PRO A 117 9.88 -10.27 7.28
CA PRO A 117 10.22 -11.10 6.11
C PRO A 117 11.23 -10.49 5.15
N HIS A 118 11.46 -9.18 5.25
CA HIS A 118 12.22 -8.44 4.25
C HIS A 118 13.57 -8.04 4.82
N GLN A 119 14.60 -8.85 4.57
CA GLN A 119 15.96 -8.61 5.04
C GLN A 119 16.78 -7.81 4.02
N CYS A 120 17.58 -6.86 4.52
CA CYS A 120 18.59 -6.17 3.74
C CYS A 120 19.84 -7.04 3.61
N SER A 121 20.18 -7.43 2.38
CA SER A 121 21.38 -8.23 2.10
C SER A 121 22.68 -7.53 2.46
N GLN A 122 22.73 -6.20 2.47
CA GLN A 122 23.96 -5.44 2.72
C GLN A 122 24.29 -5.26 4.21
N CYS A 123 23.30 -5.30 5.11
CA CYS A 123 23.54 -5.05 6.55
C CYS A 123 22.75 -5.97 7.49
N GLY A 124 22.06 -6.98 6.95
CA GLY A 124 21.28 -7.94 7.72
C GLY A 124 20.01 -7.40 8.38
N LYS A 125 19.74 -6.08 8.33
CA LYS A 125 18.55 -5.47 8.95
C LYS A 125 17.26 -5.95 8.29
N SER A 126 16.29 -6.38 9.10
CA SER A 126 15.01 -6.92 8.63
C SER A 126 13.83 -5.97 8.87
N PHE A 127 12.88 -5.97 7.94
CA PHE A 127 11.71 -5.11 7.91
C PHE A 127 10.42 -5.90 7.78
N THR A 128 9.34 -5.37 8.37
CA THR A 128 8.00 -5.95 8.30
C THR A 128 7.33 -5.75 6.94
N GLN A 129 7.80 -4.79 6.13
CA GLN A 129 7.24 -4.47 4.82
C GLN A 129 8.35 -4.18 3.80
N MET A 130 8.14 -4.63 2.56
CA MET A 130 9.09 -4.44 1.45
C MET A 130 9.37 -2.96 1.14
N VAL A 131 8.37 -2.09 1.27
CA VAL A 131 8.55 -0.63 1.03
C VAL A 131 9.56 -0.01 1.99
N HIS A 132 9.59 -0.46 3.25
CA HIS A 132 10.55 0.00 4.23
C HIS A 132 11.96 -0.51 3.92
N LEU A 133 12.09 -1.76 3.47
CA LEU A 133 13.36 -2.29 2.98
C LEU A 133 13.88 -1.48 1.78
N LYS A 134 13.04 -1.24 0.76
CA LYS A 134 13.41 -0.43 -0.41
C LYS A 134 13.87 0.97 -0.02
N SER A 135 13.15 1.61 0.89
CA SER A 135 13.55 2.93 1.38
C SER A 135 14.85 2.88 2.19
N HIS A 136 15.07 1.82 2.96
CA HIS A 136 16.30 1.63 3.71
C HIS A 136 17.51 1.40 2.78
N GLN A 137 17.34 0.66 1.69
CA GLN A 137 18.41 0.40 0.72
C GLN A 137 19.00 1.70 0.11
N LYS A 138 18.20 2.77 0.02
CA LYS A 138 18.68 4.10 -0.43
C LYS A 138 19.78 4.69 0.47
N ILE A 139 19.87 4.24 1.73
CA ILE A 139 20.94 4.68 2.64
C ILE A 139 22.29 4.13 2.17
N HIS A 140 22.32 2.91 1.66
CA HIS A 140 23.56 2.29 1.21
C HIS A 140 23.99 2.77 -0.17
N THR A 141 23.03 3.04 -1.06
CA THR A 141 23.35 3.59 -2.39
C THR A 141 23.66 5.08 -2.36
N GLY A 142 23.35 5.78 -1.26
CA GLY A 142 23.44 7.23 -1.18
C GLY A 142 22.40 7.97 -2.04
N GLU A 143 21.45 7.28 -2.66
CA GLU A 143 20.44 7.86 -3.54
C GLU A 143 19.55 8.84 -2.77
N LYS A 144 19.62 10.12 -3.14
CA LYS A 144 18.81 11.21 -2.56
C LYS A 144 18.03 11.93 -3.67
N PRO A 145 16.96 11.32 -4.19
CA PRO A 145 16.27 11.81 -5.39
C PRO A 145 15.39 13.05 -5.13
N HIS A 146 15.37 13.57 -3.90
CA HIS A 146 14.48 14.65 -3.51
C HIS A 146 15.29 15.90 -3.11
N PRO A 147 15.71 16.73 -4.08
CA PRO A 147 16.35 18.01 -3.81
C PRO A 147 15.35 19.04 -3.27
N CYS A 148 15.80 19.87 -2.34
CA CYS A 148 15.11 21.08 -1.94
C CYS A 148 15.35 22.17 -2.99
N SER A 149 14.28 22.68 -3.59
CA SER A 149 14.36 23.74 -4.60
C SER A 149 14.90 25.07 -4.04
N LEU A 150 14.80 25.29 -2.73
CA LEU A 150 15.19 26.56 -2.10
C LEU A 150 16.65 26.61 -1.66
N CYS A 151 17.27 25.46 -1.35
CA CYS A 151 18.65 25.43 -0.83
C CYS A 151 19.52 24.29 -1.37
N GLY A 152 19.04 23.53 -2.36
CA GLY A 152 19.78 22.43 -2.98
C GLY A 152 19.97 21.18 -2.11
N LYS A 153 19.60 21.21 -0.82
CA LYS A 153 19.77 20.08 0.10
C LYS A 153 18.95 18.88 -0.36
N VAL A 154 19.61 17.72 -0.50
CA VAL A 154 19.01 16.48 -1.02
C VAL A 154 18.57 15.52 0.09
N PHE A 155 17.44 14.85 -0.12
CA PHE A 155 16.83 13.90 0.81
C PHE A 155 16.53 12.55 0.14
N SER A 156 16.62 11.46 0.92
CA SER A 156 16.31 10.10 0.46
C SER A 156 14.81 9.79 0.44
N GLN A 157 14.00 10.59 1.13
CA GLN A 157 12.54 10.44 1.23
C GLN A 157 11.82 11.79 1.07
N THR A 158 10.70 11.78 0.36
CA THR A 158 9.85 12.97 0.15
C THR A 158 9.34 13.57 1.46
N PHE A 159 8.99 12.75 2.45
CA PHE A 159 8.54 13.23 3.75
C PHE A 159 9.61 14.07 4.46
N ASN A 160 10.87 13.64 4.39
CA ASN A 160 11.99 14.39 4.99
C ASN A 160 12.22 15.72 4.27
N LEU A 161 12.07 15.76 2.95
CA LEU A 161 12.08 17.01 2.18
C LEU A 161 10.95 17.95 2.61
N LYS A 162 9.70 17.47 2.67
CA LYS A 162 8.55 18.29 3.11
C LYS A 162 8.74 18.84 4.52
N LYS A 163 9.25 18.01 5.43
CA LYS A 163 9.59 18.42 6.79
C LYS A 163 10.65 19.52 6.78
N HIS A 164 11.71 19.35 5.98
CA HIS A 164 12.76 20.35 5.83
C HIS A 164 12.25 21.68 5.24
N GLN A 165 11.33 21.63 4.29
CA GLN A 165 10.76 22.84 3.67
C GLN A 165 10.09 23.79 4.68
N ARG A 166 9.63 23.28 5.83
CA ARG A 166 9.09 24.10 6.92
C ARG A 166 10.09 25.07 7.53
N ILE A 167 11.40 24.80 7.39
CA ILE A 167 12.45 25.72 7.82
C ILE A 167 12.44 26.97 6.95
N HIS A 168 12.12 26.83 5.66
CA HIS A 168 12.06 27.96 4.72
C HIS A 168 10.74 28.71 4.81
N THR A 169 9.62 28.00 5.00
CA THR A 169 8.30 28.64 5.08
C THR A 169 7.97 29.18 6.47
N GLY A 170 8.74 28.79 7.50
CA GLY A 170 8.44 29.12 8.90
C GLY A 170 7.19 28.42 9.45
N GLU A 171 6.59 27.49 8.70
CA GLU A 171 5.36 26.78 9.10
C GLU A 171 5.58 26.00 10.40
N LYS A 172 4.74 26.28 11.41
CA LYS A 172 4.77 25.62 12.73
C LYS A 172 3.40 24.98 13.03
N PRO A 173 3.09 23.81 12.45
CA PRO A 173 1.75 23.23 12.54
C PRO A 173 1.35 22.73 13.93
N TYR A 174 2.32 22.59 14.82
CA TYR A 174 2.12 21.92 16.11
C TYR A 174 2.11 22.94 17.23
N GLN A 175 0.91 23.33 17.66
CA GLN A 175 0.72 24.30 18.72
C GLN A 175 0.52 23.64 20.09
N CYS A 176 1.14 24.22 21.12
CA CYS A 176 0.86 23.87 22.50
C CYS A 176 -0.45 24.51 22.94
N SER A 177 -1.41 23.70 23.37
CA SER A 177 -2.72 24.17 23.84
C SER A 177 -2.65 24.92 25.17
N GLN A 178 -1.61 24.70 25.98
CA GLN A 178 -1.47 25.34 27.29
C GLN A 178 -0.85 26.74 27.22
N CYS A 179 0.11 26.98 26.32
CA CYS A 179 0.84 28.26 26.26
C CYS A 179 0.91 28.90 24.87
N GLY A 180 0.23 28.31 23.88
CA GLY A 180 0.19 28.83 22.50
C GLY A 180 1.48 28.67 21.68
N LYS A 181 2.61 28.22 22.28
CA LYS A 181 3.88 28.04 21.56
C LYS A 181 3.74 27.03 20.43
N ALA A 182 4.20 27.39 19.24
CA ALA A 182 4.14 26.58 18.04
C ALA A 182 5.50 26.01 17.62
N PHE A 183 5.50 24.80 17.09
CA PHE A 183 6.68 24.03 16.71
C PHE A 183 6.57 23.49 15.29
N THR A 184 7.71 23.32 14.62
CA THR A 184 7.78 22.77 13.25
C THR A 184 7.59 21.24 13.26
N GLU A 185 7.84 20.59 14.41
CA GLU A 185 7.78 19.15 14.61
C GLU A 185 6.99 18.72 15.85
N MET A 186 6.21 17.64 15.73
CA MET A 186 5.47 17.03 16.84
C MET A 186 6.40 16.59 17.99
N GLY A 187 7.61 16.10 17.67
CA GLY A 187 8.58 15.69 18.69
C GLY A 187 9.04 16.85 19.58
N GLN A 188 9.19 18.05 19.00
CA GLN A 188 9.50 19.26 19.75
C GLN A 188 8.33 19.65 20.66
N LEU A 189 7.10 19.63 20.15
CA LEU A 189 5.90 19.87 20.95
C LEU A 189 5.80 18.88 22.12
N LYS A 190 6.03 17.57 21.89
CA LYS A 190 6.00 16.57 22.96
C LYS A 190 7.01 16.88 24.06
N LYS A 191 8.27 17.16 23.69
CA LYS A 191 9.31 17.56 24.66
C LYS A 191 8.92 18.81 25.43
N HIS A 192 8.35 19.81 24.74
CA HIS A 192 7.87 21.01 25.37
C HIS A 192 6.70 20.77 26.33
N LYS A 193 5.75 19.88 25.99
CA LYS A 193 4.64 19.56 26.90
C LYS A 193 5.11 18.98 28.23
N MET A 194 6.23 18.27 28.25
CA MET A 194 6.82 17.75 29.49
C MET A 194 7.30 18.86 30.44
N THR A 195 7.53 20.08 29.94
CA THR A 195 7.94 21.21 30.79
C THR A 195 6.78 21.87 31.54
N HIS A 196 5.52 21.53 31.20
CA HIS A 196 4.33 22.04 31.89
C HIS A 196 3.79 21.09 32.96
N THR A 197 4.26 19.83 32.94
CA THR A 197 3.91 18.79 33.91
C THR A 197 4.98 18.66 34.99
N GLY A 198 5.85 19.66 35.13
CA GLY A 198 6.88 19.76 36.17
C GLY A 198 6.38 20.56 37.36
#